data_AF-A0A2C5ZFU9-F1
#
_entry.id   AF-A0A2C5ZFU9-F1
#
_cell.length_a   1.000
_cell.length_b   1.000
_cell.length_c   1.000
_cell.angle_alpha   90.00
_cell.angle_beta   90.00
_cell.angle_gamma   90.00
#
_symmetry.space_group_name_H-M   'P 1'
#
loop_
_entity.id
_entity.type
_entity.pdbx_description
1 polymer ?
#
loop_
_entity_poly.entity_id
_entity_poly.type
_entity_poly.pdbx_seq_one_letter_code
_entity_poly.pdbx_strand_id
1 'polypeptide(L)'
;MAAATERFIHLSRPLSHSNVGLQTNIAPLSVNIQPQAVLSILDHAVRRDVRENAQSTRVIGALVGTRSEDGTEVEVRSCFAIPHTEEEDQVEVDVDYQKTMLALTLKAAPRESLLGWYTTSHELNSFSALIQNFFAQPETGTFPHPAIHLTISTEPGEDIEARCYISAPVAVNAERAAESCLFIQVPHKMLYGDAERSALGALASAQDVESRTVPLVSDVEGLGRSIEQTINILDRVSEWVNGVLDEEEEPNNALGQYLMSALSLAPKVDDSQIEHDFNNHIQDVLMVSYLANTIRTQIDLSQRLAVANLTSVDKDAEGKGDGERGGNQRGGKRGGRGGGRGGGQSREPREPVE
;
A
#
# COMPACT_ATOMS: atom_id res chain seq x y z
N MET A 1 -14.67 4.46 6.18
CA MET A 1 -15.99 4.05 5.66
C MET A 1 -15.84 2.65 5.12
N ALA A 2 -16.62 1.69 5.62
CA ALA A 2 -16.57 0.31 5.14
C ALA A 2 -17.28 0.20 3.78
N ALA A 3 -16.61 -0.38 2.78
CA ALA A 3 -17.25 -0.81 1.55
C ALA A 3 -18.27 -1.93 1.85
N ALA A 4 -19.28 -2.03 0.99
CA ALA A 4 -20.53 -2.78 1.16
C ALA A 4 -20.43 -4.07 2.00
N THR A 5 -21.24 -4.15 3.06
CA THR A 5 -21.42 -5.36 3.86
C THR A 5 -22.34 -6.33 3.13
N GLU A 6 -21.78 -7.39 2.54
CA GLU A 6 -22.58 -8.56 2.18
C GLU A 6 -23.19 -9.17 3.45
N ARG A 7 -24.43 -9.67 3.35
CA ARG A 7 -25.17 -10.25 4.49
C ARG A 7 -24.66 -11.66 4.76
N PHE A 8 -23.84 -11.81 5.80
CA PHE A 8 -23.28 -13.11 6.18
C PHE A 8 -24.18 -13.88 7.16
N ILE A 9 -24.26 -15.20 6.99
CA ILE A 9 -24.83 -16.09 8.00
C ILE A 9 -23.77 -16.26 9.10
N HIS A 10 -24.09 -15.74 10.29
CA HIS A 10 -23.24 -15.86 11.49
C HIS A 10 -23.26 -17.29 12.03
N LEU A 11 -22.47 -18.19 11.45
CA LEU A 11 -22.25 -19.53 12.02
C LEU A 11 -21.25 -19.41 13.18
N SER A 12 -21.73 -19.71 14.38
CA SER A 12 -20.89 -19.83 15.56
C SER A 12 -19.82 -20.90 15.35
N ARG A 13 -18.63 -20.63 15.92
CA ARG A 13 -17.43 -21.46 15.84
C ARG A 13 -17.73 -22.96 16.06
N PRO A 14 -17.37 -23.86 15.13
CA PRO A 14 -17.37 -25.29 15.41
C PRO A 14 -16.20 -25.59 16.37
N LEU A 15 -16.54 -26.26 17.47
CA LEU A 15 -15.63 -26.58 18.55
C LEU A 15 -14.56 -27.58 18.07
N SER A 16 -13.28 -27.24 18.21
CA SER A 16 -12.22 -28.25 18.25
C SER A 16 -12.27 -28.93 19.62
N HIS A 17 -12.09 -30.26 19.64
CA HIS A 17 -12.12 -31.13 20.82
C HIS A 17 -11.47 -30.49 22.05
N SER A 18 -12.21 -30.53 23.15
CA SER A 18 -11.99 -29.86 24.43
C SER A 18 -10.60 -30.09 25.06
N ASN A 19 -9.89 -29.01 25.36
CA ASN A 19 -9.06 -28.94 26.56
C ASN A 19 -9.75 -27.98 27.54
N VAL A 20 -10.13 -28.52 28.70
CA VAL A 20 -10.75 -27.80 29.81
C VAL A 20 -9.79 -26.70 30.27
N GLY A 21 -10.11 -25.44 30.02
CA GLY A 21 -9.38 -24.30 30.61
C GLY A 21 -9.19 -23.06 29.74
N LEU A 22 -9.34 -23.14 28.40
CA LEU A 22 -9.38 -21.93 27.57
C LEU A 22 -10.81 -21.46 27.40
N GLN A 23 -11.08 -20.18 27.73
CA GLN A 23 -12.31 -19.51 27.33
C GLN A 23 -12.40 -19.53 25.80
N THR A 24 -13.14 -20.49 25.24
CA THR A 24 -13.43 -20.50 23.81
C THR A 24 -14.51 -19.47 23.55
N ASN A 25 -14.10 -18.25 23.20
CA ASN A 25 -15.03 -17.24 22.73
C ASN A 25 -15.76 -17.79 21.48
N ILE A 26 -17.10 -17.86 21.58
CA ILE A 26 -18.02 -18.35 20.53
C ILE A 26 -18.35 -17.21 19.54
N ALA A 27 -17.85 -16.00 19.81
CA ALA A 27 -18.05 -14.84 18.96
C ALA A 27 -17.53 -15.09 17.53
N PRO A 28 -18.22 -14.52 16.53
CA PRO A 28 -17.84 -14.65 15.13
C PRO A 28 -16.45 -14.08 14.91
N LEU A 29 -15.61 -14.83 14.19
CA LEU A 29 -14.31 -14.35 13.73
C LEU A 29 -14.54 -13.23 12.70
N SER A 30 -13.82 -12.13 12.79
CA SER A 30 -13.75 -11.10 11.75
C SER A 30 -12.32 -11.01 11.23
N VAL A 31 -12.15 -11.15 9.93
CA VAL A 31 -10.83 -11.07 9.28
C VAL A 31 -10.65 -9.71 8.66
N ASN A 32 -9.70 -8.95 9.18
CA ASN A 32 -9.30 -7.66 8.64
C ASN A 32 -8.06 -7.85 7.77
N ILE A 33 -8.14 -7.45 6.50
CA ILE A 33 -7.08 -7.65 5.52
C ILE A 33 -6.44 -6.29 5.22
N GLN A 34 -5.13 -6.19 5.39
CA GLN A 34 -4.37 -5.01 4.95
C GLN A 34 -4.08 -5.08 3.44
N PRO A 35 -4.13 -3.94 2.73
CA PRO A 35 -3.90 -3.87 1.28
C PRO A 35 -2.52 -4.38 0.86
N GLN A 36 -1.51 -4.20 1.72
CA GLN A 36 -0.16 -4.68 1.47
C GLN A 36 -0.12 -6.20 1.23
N ALA A 37 -0.88 -6.97 2.01
CA ALA A 37 -0.97 -8.41 1.83
C ALA A 37 -1.60 -8.78 0.49
N VAL A 38 -2.66 -8.08 0.08
CA VAL A 38 -3.33 -8.28 -1.22
C VAL A 38 -2.37 -7.98 -2.37
N LEU A 39 -1.68 -6.84 -2.35
CA LEU A 39 -0.69 -6.48 -3.38
C LEU A 39 0.46 -7.49 -3.47
N SER A 40 0.91 -8.04 -2.33
CA SER A 40 1.94 -9.07 -2.31
C SER A 40 1.45 -10.40 -2.90
N ILE A 41 0.18 -10.75 -2.67
CA ILE A 41 -0.46 -11.93 -3.29
C ILE A 41 -0.59 -11.74 -4.79
N LEU A 42 -0.98 -10.55 -5.25
CA LEU A 42 -1.07 -10.22 -6.67
C LEU A 42 0.30 -10.22 -7.35
N ASP A 43 1.33 -9.64 -6.72
CA ASP A 43 2.72 -9.70 -7.22
C ASP A 43 3.19 -11.16 -7.35
N HIS A 44 2.87 -12.00 -6.36
CA HIS A 44 3.17 -13.42 -6.43
C HIS A 44 2.40 -14.13 -7.56
N ALA A 45 1.13 -13.79 -7.77
CA ALA A 45 0.32 -14.34 -8.86
C ALA A 45 0.87 -13.97 -10.24
N VAL A 46 1.31 -12.72 -10.44
CA VAL A 46 1.87 -12.25 -11.72
C VAL A 46 3.23 -12.91 -12.01
N ARG A 47 4.02 -13.22 -10.99
CA ARG A 47 5.31 -13.91 -11.15
C ARG A 47 5.19 -15.38 -11.55
N ARG A 48 3.98 -15.95 -11.55
CA ARG A 48 3.71 -17.36 -11.87
C ARG A 48 4.14 -17.76 -13.29
N ASP A 49 4.15 -16.83 -14.26
CA ASP A 49 4.24 -17.18 -15.69
C ASP A 49 5.34 -16.50 -16.50
N VAL A 50 6.59 -16.98 -16.43
CA VAL A 50 7.57 -16.74 -17.53
C VAL A 50 8.45 -17.96 -17.87
N ARG A 51 8.62 -18.97 -17.00
CA ARG A 51 9.73 -19.91 -17.18
C ARG A 51 9.40 -21.29 -17.70
N GLU A 52 8.27 -21.90 -17.37
CA GLU A 52 8.03 -23.31 -17.74
C GLU A 52 6.54 -23.59 -17.88
N ASN A 53 6.19 -24.52 -18.78
CA ASN A 53 4.87 -25.13 -19.00
C ASN A 53 4.31 -25.82 -17.73
N ALA A 54 4.23 -25.12 -16.59
CA ALA A 54 3.71 -25.66 -15.34
C ALA A 54 2.19 -25.59 -15.36
N GLN A 55 1.55 -26.75 -15.26
CA GLN A 55 0.10 -26.89 -15.18
C GLN A 55 -0.49 -26.43 -13.84
N SER A 56 0.31 -25.91 -12.91
CA SER A 56 -0.22 -25.37 -11.65
C SER A 56 -0.76 -23.96 -11.89
N THR A 57 -2.08 -23.86 -11.99
CA THR A 57 -2.82 -22.62 -12.20
C THR A 57 -2.95 -21.78 -10.93
N ARG A 58 -2.53 -22.27 -9.75
CA ARG A 58 -2.73 -21.58 -8.46
C ARG A 58 -1.43 -21.33 -7.71
N VAL A 59 -1.41 -20.26 -6.92
CA VAL A 59 -0.33 -19.94 -5.98
C VAL A 59 -0.78 -20.33 -4.60
N ILE A 60 0.17 -20.79 -3.78
CA ILE A 60 -0.03 -21.01 -2.36
C ILE A 60 1.01 -20.19 -1.59
N GLY A 61 0.59 -19.62 -0.47
CA GLY A 61 1.51 -18.99 0.47
C GLY A 61 0.92 -18.86 1.86
N ALA A 62 1.73 -18.43 2.82
CA ALA A 62 1.32 -18.23 4.20
C ALA A 62 0.89 -16.79 4.47
N LEU A 63 -0.10 -16.66 5.36
CA LEU A 63 -0.59 -15.40 5.90
C LEU A 63 0.01 -15.14 7.27
N VAL A 64 0.48 -13.91 7.48
CA VAL A 64 1.13 -13.47 8.71
C VAL A 64 0.46 -12.19 9.20
N GLY A 65 0.33 -12.06 10.52
CA GLY A 65 -0.22 -10.86 11.12
C GLY A 65 -0.55 -11.06 12.59
N THR A 66 -1.47 -10.27 13.09
CA THR A 66 -1.78 -10.19 14.52
C THR A 66 -3.18 -10.70 14.80
N ARG A 67 -3.33 -11.45 15.89
CA ARG A 67 -4.63 -11.83 16.45
C ARG A 67 -4.91 -10.97 17.67
N SER A 68 -6.16 -10.54 17.85
CA SER A 68 -6.59 -9.91 19.10
C SER A 68 -6.49 -10.88 20.26
N GLU A 69 -6.30 -10.37 21.48
CA GLU A 69 -6.23 -11.18 22.72
C GLU A 69 -7.53 -11.98 22.93
N ASP A 70 -8.67 -11.42 22.53
CA ASP A 70 -9.99 -12.06 22.60
C ASP A 70 -10.20 -13.15 21.53
N GLY A 71 -9.31 -13.23 20.54
CA GLY A 71 -9.34 -14.22 19.45
C GLY A 71 -10.47 -14.04 18.43
N THR A 72 -11.24 -12.96 18.53
CA THR A 72 -12.40 -12.65 17.66
C THR A 72 -12.02 -11.88 16.40
N GLU A 73 -10.96 -11.07 16.48
CA GLU A 73 -10.48 -10.27 15.35
C GLU A 73 -9.08 -10.72 14.95
N VAL A 74 -8.89 -10.87 13.65
CA VAL A 74 -7.61 -11.23 13.06
C VAL A 74 -7.24 -10.22 12.01
N GLU A 75 -6.05 -9.66 12.12
CA GLU A 75 -5.52 -8.67 11.19
C GLU A 75 -4.39 -9.31 10.37
N VAL A 76 -4.67 -9.54 9.08
CA VAL A 76 -3.70 -10.02 8.09
C VAL A 76 -2.90 -8.82 7.60
N ARG A 77 -1.61 -8.78 7.94
CA ARG A 77 -0.72 -7.64 7.61
C ARG A 77 0.19 -7.96 6.44
N SER A 78 0.78 -9.14 6.47
CA SER A 78 1.80 -9.57 5.51
C SER A 78 1.55 -10.99 5.06
N CYS A 79 2.21 -11.39 3.98
CA CYS A 79 2.15 -12.74 3.45
C CYS A 79 3.47 -13.07 2.76
N PHE A 80 3.75 -14.36 2.60
CA PHE A 80 4.89 -14.82 1.82
C PHE A 80 4.54 -16.06 1.01
N ALA A 81 5.21 -16.21 -0.14
CA ALA A 81 5.07 -17.34 -1.05
C ALA A 81 5.63 -18.62 -0.41
N ILE A 82 4.97 -19.76 -0.63
CA ILE A 82 5.56 -21.06 -0.30
C ILE A 82 5.66 -21.89 -1.58
N PRO A 83 6.86 -22.38 -1.94
CA PRO A 83 7.01 -23.33 -3.03
C PRO A 83 6.16 -24.57 -2.77
N HIS A 84 5.38 -24.95 -3.76
CA HIS A 84 4.56 -26.15 -3.71
C HIS A 84 4.68 -26.90 -5.03
N THR A 85 4.57 -28.21 -4.96
CA THR A 85 4.49 -29.10 -6.12
C THR A 85 3.12 -29.76 -6.10
N GLU A 86 2.36 -29.58 -7.18
CA GLU A 86 1.04 -30.18 -7.36
C GLU A 86 1.12 -31.16 -8.54
N GLU A 87 1.00 -32.45 -8.22
CA GLU A 87 0.80 -33.53 -9.17
C GLU A 87 -0.69 -33.96 -9.15
N GLU A 88 -1.11 -34.80 -10.11
CA GLU A 88 -2.53 -35.19 -10.28
C GLU A 88 -3.18 -35.79 -9.01
N ASP A 89 -2.40 -36.40 -8.11
CA ASP A 89 -2.88 -37.07 -6.90
C ASP A 89 -2.18 -36.62 -5.60
N GLN A 90 -1.24 -35.67 -5.67
CA GLN A 90 -0.45 -35.26 -4.50
C GLN A 90 -0.10 -33.77 -4.53
N VAL A 91 -0.21 -33.13 -3.35
CA VAL A 91 0.29 -31.77 -3.13
C VAL A 91 1.32 -31.80 -2.01
N GLU A 92 2.54 -31.37 -2.33
CA GLU A 92 3.64 -31.21 -1.39
C GLU A 92 3.95 -29.74 -1.16
N VAL A 93 4.09 -29.36 0.10
CA VAL A 93 4.43 -28.00 0.54
C VAL A 93 5.77 -28.06 1.29
N ASP A 94 6.71 -27.18 0.95
CA ASP A 94 8.01 -27.14 1.61
C ASP A 94 7.91 -26.54 3.03
N VAL A 95 7.91 -27.44 4.02
CA VAL A 95 7.79 -27.11 5.45
C VAL A 95 9.03 -26.39 5.99
N ASP A 96 10.21 -26.76 5.51
CA ASP A 96 11.47 -26.20 5.99
C ASP A 96 11.66 -24.77 5.47
N TYR A 97 11.25 -24.53 4.22
CA TYR A 97 11.16 -23.19 3.66
C TYR A 97 10.17 -22.33 4.46
N GLN A 98 8.96 -22.84 4.74
CA GLN A 98 7.97 -22.11 5.54
C GLN A 98 8.53 -21.72 6.92
N LYS A 99 9.15 -22.67 7.65
CA LYS A 99 9.72 -22.40 8.98
C LYS A 99 10.82 -21.35 8.92
N THR A 100 11.71 -21.46 7.94
CA THR A 100 12.81 -20.51 7.75
C THR A 100 12.29 -19.12 7.40
N MET A 101 11.34 -19.03 6.47
CA MET A 101 10.76 -17.76 6.07
C MET A 101 9.96 -17.11 7.19
N LEU A 102 9.14 -17.89 7.92
CA LEU A 102 8.42 -17.40 9.09
C LEU A 102 9.38 -16.85 10.14
N ALA A 103 10.49 -17.55 10.43
CA ALA A 103 11.49 -17.06 11.37
C ALA A 103 12.14 -15.74 10.92
N LEU A 104 12.35 -15.55 9.61
CA LEU A 104 12.86 -14.29 9.06
C LEU A 104 11.84 -13.16 9.16
N THR A 105 10.56 -13.42 8.84
CA THR A 105 9.48 -12.43 8.98
C THR A 105 9.31 -12.01 10.43
N LEU A 106 9.30 -12.97 11.37
CA LEU A 106 9.19 -12.69 12.81
C LEU A 106 10.41 -11.94 13.37
N LYS A 107 11.58 -12.06 12.74
CA LYS A 107 12.76 -11.26 13.10
C LYS A 107 12.57 -9.78 12.76
N ALA A 108 11.85 -9.47 11.68
CA ALA A 108 11.49 -8.10 11.32
C ALA A 108 10.30 -7.59 12.14
N ALA A 109 9.28 -8.43 12.34
CA ALA A 109 8.05 -8.11 13.05
C ALA A 109 7.72 -9.16 14.13
N PRO A 110 8.28 -9.03 15.36
CA PRO A 110 8.15 -10.04 16.41
C PRO A 110 6.76 -10.12 17.05
N ARG A 111 5.88 -9.14 16.78
CA ARG A 111 4.49 -9.12 17.28
C ARG A 111 3.55 -9.96 16.43
N GLU A 112 3.97 -10.35 15.24
CA GLU A 112 3.16 -11.11 14.31
C GLU A 112 3.23 -12.60 14.59
N SER A 113 2.30 -13.35 14.00
CA SER A 113 2.19 -14.80 14.11
C SER A 113 1.65 -15.37 12.81
N LEU A 114 1.85 -16.66 12.59
CA LEU A 114 1.26 -17.37 11.47
C LEU A 114 -0.27 -17.42 11.63
N LEU A 115 -1.00 -16.89 10.65
CA LEU A 115 -2.47 -16.79 10.68
C LEU A 115 -3.16 -17.88 9.87
N GLY A 116 -2.50 -18.37 8.83
CA GLY A 116 -3.02 -19.39 7.93
C GLY A 116 -2.35 -19.30 6.57
N TRP A 117 -3.12 -19.48 5.50
CA TRP A 117 -2.60 -19.53 4.14
C TRP A 117 -3.56 -18.88 3.15
N TYR A 118 -3.03 -18.54 1.98
CA TYR A 118 -3.80 -17.98 0.87
C TYR A 118 -3.60 -18.78 -0.40
N THR A 119 -4.58 -18.66 -1.29
CA THR A 119 -4.52 -19.15 -2.66
C THR A 119 -5.18 -18.18 -3.61
N THR A 120 -4.87 -18.31 -4.90
CA THR A 120 -5.49 -17.50 -5.96
C THR A 120 -6.63 -18.21 -6.67
N SER A 121 -6.84 -19.50 -6.41
CA SER A 121 -7.99 -20.22 -6.97
C SER A 121 -9.21 -20.11 -6.05
N HIS A 122 -10.37 -19.84 -6.63
CA HIS A 122 -11.64 -19.84 -5.90
C HIS A 122 -12.23 -21.24 -5.70
N GLU A 123 -11.76 -22.22 -6.47
CA GLU A 123 -12.24 -23.60 -6.39
C GLU A 123 -11.63 -24.32 -5.18
N LEU A 124 -12.51 -24.79 -4.28
CA LEU A 124 -12.12 -25.57 -3.12
C LEU A 124 -12.07 -27.05 -3.50
N ASN A 125 -10.85 -27.58 -3.65
CA ASN A 125 -10.62 -28.99 -3.98
C ASN A 125 -10.28 -29.81 -2.73
N SER A 126 -10.23 -31.14 -2.87
CA SER A 126 -9.76 -32.07 -1.82
C SER A 126 -8.36 -31.70 -1.31
N PHE A 127 -7.47 -31.23 -2.18
CA PHE A 127 -6.15 -30.74 -1.79
C PHE A 127 -6.18 -29.54 -0.84
N SER A 128 -7.19 -28.67 -0.96
CA SER A 128 -7.35 -27.53 -0.05
C SER A 128 -7.59 -28.01 1.39
N ALA A 129 -8.28 -29.16 1.57
CA ALA A 129 -8.50 -29.74 2.88
C ALA A 129 -7.19 -30.29 3.50
N LEU A 130 -6.33 -30.91 2.69
CA LEU A 130 -5.02 -31.39 3.13
C LEU A 130 -4.11 -30.24 3.57
N ILE A 131 -4.02 -29.18 2.76
CA ILE A 131 -3.23 -27.99 3.08
C ILE A 131 -3.77 -27.31 4.34
N GLN A 132 -5.09 -27.17 4.45
CA GLN A 132 -5.73 -26.57 5.61
C GLN A 132 -5.43 -27.37 6.90
N ASN A 133 -5.49 -28.69 6.83
CA ASN A 133 -5.13 -29.54 7.96
C ASN A 133 -3.66 -29.44 8.32
N PHE A 134 -2.76 -29.30 7.33
CA PHE A 134 -1.34 -29.04 7.56
C PHE A 134 -1.12 -27.72 8.32
N PHE A 135 -1.77 -26.62 7.93
CA PHE A 135 -1.69 -25.35 8.66
C PHE A 135 -2.43 -25.36 10.01
N ALA A 136 -3.30 -26.33 10.26
CA ALA A 136 -3.96 -26.53 11.54
C ALA A 136 -3.16 -27.43 12.50
N GLN A 137 -2.09 -28.09 12.05
CA GLN A 137 -1.29 -28.98 12.89
C GLN A 137 -0.58 -28.23 14.04
N PRO A 138 -0.41 -28.87 15.21
CA PRO A 138 0.25 -28.25 16.37
C PRO A 138 1.73 -27.89 16.16
N GLU A 139 2.46 -28.62 15.33
CA GLU A 139 3.92 -28.46 15.18
C GLU A 139 4.33 -27.35 14.19
N THR A 140 3.53 -27.15 13.15
CA THR A 140 3.84 -26.30 11.99
C THR A 140 2.86 -25.14 11.80
N GLY A 141 1.72 -25.21 12.50
CA GLY A 141 0.52 -24.45 12.18
C GLY A 141 0.14 -23.42 13.23
N THR A 142 -1.15 -23.08 13.23
CA THR A 142 -1.70 -21.94 13.98
C THR A 142 -2.32 -22.32 15.33
N PHE A 143 -2.04 -23.53 15.82
CA PHE A 143 -2.60 -24.04 17.07
C PHE A 143 -2.28 -23.10 18.25
N PRO A 144 -3.24 -22.78 19.14
CA PRO A 144 -4.59 -23.34 19.32
C PRO A 144 -5.71 -22.67 18.49
N HIS A 145 -5.38 -21.73 17.61
CA HIS A 145 -6.35 -20.98 16.82
C HIS A 145 -6.59 -21.62 15.44
N PRO A 146 -7.81 -21.52 14.88
CA PRO A 146 -8.07 -22.05 13.54
C PRO A 146 -7.23 -21.32 12.48
N ALA A 147 -6.75 -22.08 11.50
CA ALA A 147 -6.05 -21.54 10.34
C ALA A 147 -7.05 -20.84 9.41
N ILE A 148 -6.70 -19.64 8.95
CA ILE A 148 -7.51 -18.88 7.99
C ILE A 148 -7.07 -19.26 6.58
N HIS A 149 -8.04 -19.53 5.71
CA HIS A 149 -7.82 -19.73 4.29
C HIS A 149 -8.38 -18.54 3.51
N LEU A 150 -7.52 -17.80 2.80
CA LEU A 150 -7.91 -16.65 1.98
C LEU A 150 -7.81 -16.99 0.49
N THR A 151 -8.90 -16.84 -0.26
CA THR A 151 -8.90 -16.92 -1.72
C THR A 151 -8.99 -15.53 -2.32
N ILE A 152 -8.12 -15.18 -3.26
CA ILE A 152 -8.13 -13.89 -3.97
C ILE A 152 -8.24 -14.12 -5.47
N SER A 153 -9.14 -13.41 -6.15
CA SER A 153 -9.26 -13.49 -7.61
C SER A 153 -8.11 -12.72 -8.25
N THR A 154 -7.52 -13.30 -9.28
CA THR A 154 -6.36 -12.72 -9.99
C THR A 154 -6.63 -12.58 -11.48
N GLU A 155 -7.90 -12.58 -11.90
CA GLU A 155 -8.28 -12.41 -13.29
C GLU A 155 -8.04 -10.96 -13.74
N PRO A 156 -7.18 -10.72 -14.75
CA PRO A 156 -6.89 -9.36 -15.21
C PRO A 156 -8.15 -8.68 -15.79
N GLY A 157 -8.53 -7.53 -15.22
CA GLY A 157 -9.65 -6.72 -15.70
C GLY A 157 -10.95 -6.92 -14.91
N GLU A 158 -11.00 -7.87 -13.99
CA GLU A 158 -12.08 -7.99 -13.01
C GLU A 158 -11.71 -7.34 -11.67
N ASP A 159 -12.74 -7.03 -10.87
CA ASP A 159 -12.56 -6.53 -9.52
C ASP A 159 -11.96 -7.62 -8.62
N ILE A 160 -11.14 -7.20 -7.64
CA ILE A 160 -10.49 -8.14 -6.72
C ILE A 160 -11.52 -8.69 -5.74
N GLU A 161 -12.00 -9.90 -6.00
CA GLU A 161 -12.81 -10.67 -5.04
C GLU A 161 -11.92 -11.37 -4.02
N ALA A 162 -12.20 -11.15 -2.73
CA ALA A 162 -11.58 -11.87 -1.62
C ALA A 162 -12.64 -12.72 -0.91
N ARG A 163 -12.30 -13.96 -0.54
CA ARG A 163 -13.14 -14.79 0.33
C ARG A 163 -12.29 -15.41 1.42
N CYS A 164 -12.77 -15.33 2.66
CA CYS A 164 -12.10 -15.89 3.83
C CYS A 164 -12.88 -17.10 4.33
N TYR A 165 -12.16 -18.18 4.63
CA TYR A 165 -12.71 -19.41 5.16
C TYR A 165 -11.97 -19.85 6.43
N ILE A 166 -12.69 -20.54 7.30
CA ILE A 166 -12.12 -21.33 8.39
C ILE A 166 -12.51 -22.79 8.20
N SER A 167 -11.67 -23.70 8.71
CA SER A 167 -11.98 -25.12 8.71
C SER A 167 -12.72 -25.55 9.96
N ALA A 168 -13.75 -26.36 9.75
CA ALA A 168 -14.36 -27.21 10.75
C ALA A 168 -14.00 -28.67 10.45
N PRO A 169 -13.46 -29.43 11.41
CA PRO A 169 -13.29 -30.86 11.22
C PRO A 169 -14.68 -31.50 11.09
N VAL A 170 -14.95 -32.16 9.96
CA VAL A 170 -16.21 -32.85 9.72
C VAL A 170 -15.88 -34.30 9.41
N ALA A 171 -15.96 -35.14 10.45
CA ALA A 171 -15.88 -36.58 10.29
C ALA A 171 -16.64 -37.32 11.38
N VAL A 172 -17.16 -38.48 10.99
CA VAL A 172 -17.80 -39.47 11.88
C VAL A 172 -16.75 -40.41 12.49
N ASN A 173 -15.57 -40.56 11.85
CA ASN A 173 -14.47 -41.43 12.27
C ASN A 173 -13.14 -40.63 12.35
N ALA A 174 -12.30 -40.93 13.35
CA ALA A 174 -11.07 -40.17 13.66
C ALA A 174 -10.01 -40.18 12.54
N GLU A 175 -9.92 -41.25 11.74
CA GLU A 175 -8.93 -41.34 10.64
C GLU A 175 -9.33 -40.48 9.43
N ARG A 176 -10.61 -40.48 9.05
CA ARG A 176 -11.13 -39.63 7.96
C ARG A 176 -11.25 -38.16 8.35
N ALA A 177 -11.18 -37.83 9.64
CA ALA A 177 -11.15 -36.46 10.13
C ALA A 177 -9.91 -35.69 9.63
N ALA A 178 -8.81 -36.40 9.36
CA ALA A 178 -7.58 -35.82 8.84
C ALA A 178 -7.62 -35.50 7.33
N GLU A 179 -8.61 -36.04 6.61
CA GLU A 179 -8.74 -35.89 5.15
C GLU A 179 -9.96 -35.03 4.75
N SER A 180 -10.90 -34.83 5.68
CA SER A 180 -12.17 -34.12 5.42
C SER A 180 -12.35 -32.94 6.38
N CYS A 181 -12.30 -31.73 5.81
CA CYS A 181 -12.69 -30.50 6.52
C CYS A 181 -13.77 -29.74 5.75
N LEU A 182 -14.70 -29.14 6.49
CA LEU A 182 -15.69 -28.23 5.94
C LEU A 182 -15.16 -26.79 6.01
N PHE A 183 -15.20 -26.08 4.89
CA PHE A 183 -14.89 -24.67 4.84
C PHE A 183 -16.13 -23.85 5.16
N ILE A 184 -16.03 -23.01 6.19
CA ILE A 184 -17.07 -22.06 6.59
C ILE A 184 -16.56 -20.67 6.26
N GLN A 185 -17.34 -19.92 5.49
CA GLN A 185 -16.98 -18.55 5.12
C GLN A 185 -17.09 -17.62 6.33
N VAL A 186 -16.11 -16.74 6.48
CA VAL A 186 -16.00 -15.79 7.59
C VAL A 186 -16.13 -14.36 7.07
N PRO A 187 -16.81 -13.46 7.81
CA PRO A 187 -16.84 -12.05 7.47
C PRO A 187 -15.42 -11.47 7.38
N HIS A 188 -15.14 -10.79 6.28
CA HIS A 188 -13.86 -10.13 6.07
C HIS A 188 -14.07 -8.66 5.68
N LYS A 189 -13.10 -7.82 6.06
CA LYS A 189 -13.09 -6.40 5.76
C LYS A 189 -11.69 -6.00 5.32
N MET A 190 -11.60 -5.15 4.31
CA MET A 190 -10.33 -4.50 3.98
C MET A 190 -10.18 -3.28 4.89
N LEU A 191 -9.14 -3.27 5.72
CA LEU A 191 -8.79 -2.14 6.57
C LEU A 191 -7.60 -1.41 5.96
N TYR A 192 -7.75 -0.11 5.76
CA TYR A 192 -6.71 0.76 5.24
C TYR A 192 -6.24 1.67 6.38
N GLY A 193 -4.94 1.71 6.64
CA GLY A 193 -4.37 2.77 7.49
C GLY A 193 -4.42 4.13 6.78
N ASP A 194 -4.36 5.24 7.51
CA ASP A 194 -4.39 6.58 6.90
C ASP A 194 -3.20 6.82 5.94
N ALA A 195 -2.03 6.31 6.32
CA ALA A 195 -0.83 6.35 5.48
C ALA A 195 -0.99 5.50 4.22
N GLU A 196 -1.58 4.30 4.34
CA GLU A 196 -1.85 3.41 3.21
C GLU A 196 -2.90 4.00 2.28
N ARG A 197 -3.97 4.60 2.81
CA ARG A 197 -5.00 5.27 2.02
C ARG A 197 -4.40 6.37 1.16
N SER A 198 -3.50 7.17 1.72
CA SER A 198 -2.82 8.25 1.00
C SER A 198 -1.91 7.68 -0.11
N ALA A 199 -1.16 6.62 0.19
CA ALA A 199 -0.29 5.96 -0.78
C ALA A 199 -1.09 5.28 -1.91
N LEU A 200 -2.15 4.56 -1.58
CA LEU A 200 -3.03 3.91 -2.54
C LEU A 200 -3.76 4.94 -3.42
N GLY A 201 -4.18 6.07 -2.85
CA GLY A 201 -4.75 7.17 -3.62
C GLY A 201 -3.78 7.75 -4.64
N ALA A 202 -2.50 7.90 -4.25
CA ALA A 202 -1.45 8.34 -5.16
C ALA A 202 -1.18 7.29 -6.27
N LEU A 203 -1.12 6.00 -5.91
CA LEU A 203 -0.94 4.90 -6.87
C LEU A 203 -2.11 4.80 -7.85
N ALA A 204 -3.35 4.94 -7.37
CA ALA A 204 -4.54 4.94 -8.22
C ALA A 204 -4.51 6.10 -9.23
N SER A 205 -4.10 7.30 -8.79
CA SER A 205 -3.96 8.44 -9.72
C SER A 205 -2.85 8.28 -10.76
N ALA A 206 -1.92 7.35 -10.54
CA ALA A 206 -0.85 7.04 -11.50
C ALA A 206 -1.27 6.03 -12.58
N GLN A 207 -2.42 5.36 -12.41
CA GLN A 207 -2.90 4.34 -13.34
C GLN A 207 -3.15 4.89 -14.75
N ASP A 208 -3.73 6.09 -14.83
CA ASP A 208 -4.12 6.72 -16.10
C ASP A 208 -3.01 7.55 -16.76
N VAL A 209 -1.85 7.68 -16.09
CA VAL A 209 -0.72 8.50 -16.58
C VAL A 209 0.29 7.61 -17.28
N GLU A 210 0.61 7.92 -18.54
CA GLU A 210 1.55 7.14 -19.37
C GLU A 210 2.95 7.03 -18.75
N SER A 211 3.40 8.06 -18.03
CA SER A 211 4.69 8.04 -17.34
C SER A 211 4.70 7.24 -16.03
N ARG A 212 3.52 6.83 -15.51
CA ARG A 212 3.34 6.12 -14.22
C ARG A 212 4.04 6.79 -13.03
N THR A 213 4.27 8.09 -13.11
CA THR A 213 4.89 8.90 -12.06
C THR A 213 3.91 9.99 -11.64
N VAL A 214 3.60 10.06 -10.36
CA VAL A 214 2.73 11.10 -9.80
C VAL A 214 3.50 11.85 -8.71
N PRO A 215 3.57 13.20 -8.74
CA PRO A 215 4.13 13.96 -7.64
C PRO A 215 3.27 13.77 -6.39
N LEU A 216 3.91 13.71 -5.22
CA LEU A 216 3.19 13.70 -3.96
C LEU A 216 2.38 15.00 -3.85
N VAL A 217 1.09 14.84 -3.53
CA VAL A 217 0.13 15.94 -3.39
C VAL A 217 0.61 16.88 -2.28
N SER A 218 0.60 18.18 -2.52
CA SER A 218 0.93 19.16 -1.47
C SER A 218 -0.17 19.19 -0.40
N ASP A 219 0.17 19.58 0.83
CA ASP A 219 -0.81 19.65 1.92
C ASP A 219 -2.02 20.55 1.57
N VAL A 220 -1.79 21.61 0.81
CA VAL A 220 -2.84 22.55 0.36
C VAL A 220 -3.77 21.89 -0.67
N GLU A 221 -3.22 21.15 -1.63
CA GLU A 221 -4.04 20.40 -2.60
C GLU A 221 -4.79 19.25 -1.92
N GLY A 222 -4.17 18.60 -0.93
CA GLY A 222 -4.81 17.58 -0.10
C GLY A 222 -6.00 18.13 0.69
N LEU A 223 -5.86 19.34 1.25
CA LEU A 223 -6.96 20.06 1.89
C LEU A 223 -8.07 20.39 0.87
N GLY A 224 -7.70 20.90 -0.31
CA GLY A 224 -8.66 21.19 -1.39
C GLY A 224 -9.50 19.96 -1.78
N ARG A 225 -8.85 18.82 -2.02
CA ARG A 225 -9.54 17.55 -2.31
C ARG A 225 -10.43 17.08 -1.16
N SER A 226 -10.00 17.29 0.08
CA SER A 226 -10.78 16.91 1.26
C SER A 226 -12.03 17.79 1.42
N ILE A 227 -11.93 19.08 1.09
CA ILE A 227 -13.07 20.01 1.06
C ILE A 227 -14.04 19.58 -0.03
N GLU A 228 -13.56 19.30 -1.24
CA GLU A 228 -14.40 18.81 -2.35
C GLU A 228 -15.08 17.48 -2.00
N GLN A 229 -14.35 16.54 -1.39
CA GLN A 229 -14.92 15.29 -0.90
C GLN A 229 -16.00 15.53 0.16
N THR A 230 -15.80 16.51 1.06
CA THR A 230 -16.78 16.86 2.09
C THR A 230 -18.04 17.48 1.48
N ILE A 231 -17.89 18.34 0.47
CA ILE A 231 -19.01 18.91 -0.29
C ILE A 231 -19.80 17.78 -0.96
N ASN A 232 -19.13 16.85 -1.65
CA ASN A 232 -19.79 15.70 -2.26
C ASN A 232 -20.55 14.81 -1.25
N ILE A 233 -20.01 14.63 -0.04
CA ILE A 233 -20.70 13.89 1.02
C ILE A 233 -21.93 14.66 1.50
N LEU A 234 -21.83 15.98 1.66
CA LEU A 234 -22.96 16.84 2.03
C LEU A 234 -24.05 16.83 0.96
N ASP A 235 -23.67 16.92 -0.32
CA ASP A 235 -24.61 16.86 -1.45
C ASP A 235 -25.35 15.52 -1.47
N ARG A 236 -24.63 14.41 -1.28
CA ARG A 236 -25.25 13.07 -1.18
C ARG A 236 -26.22 12.96 -0.01
N VAL A 237 -25.88 13.51 1.15
CA VAL A 237 -26.78 13.54 2.31
C VAL A 237 -27.99 14.42 2.03
N SER A 238 -27.80 15.56 1.36
CA SER A 238 -28.90 16.45 0.98
C SER A 238 -29.84 15.78 -0.03
N GLU A 239 -29.30 15.06 -1.01
CA GLU A 239 -30.08 14.30 -1.99
C GLU A 239 -30.90 13.21 -1.30
N TRP A 240 -30.29 12.46 -0.37
CA TRP A 240 -30.99 11.47 0.44
C TRP A 240 -32.13 12.08 1.26
N VAL A 241 -31.88 13.20 1.96
CA VAL A 241 -32.91 13.88 2.76
C VAL A 241 -34.04 14.40 1.87
N ASN A 242 -33.73 14.94 0.69
CA ASN A 242 -34.75 15.38 -0.27
C ASN A 242 -35.58 14.19 -0.78
N GLY A 243 -34.95 13.06 -1.12
CA GLY A 243 -35.66 11.85 -1.54
C GLY A 243 -36.60 11.28 -0.47
N VAL A 244 -36.23 11.40 0.82
CA VAL A 244 -37.12 11.05 1.94
C VAL A 244 -38.28 12.06 2.09
N LEU A 245 -38.04 13.35 1.85
CA LEU A 245 -39.08 14.39 1.89
C LEU A 245 -40.08 14.26 0.74
N ASP A 246 -39.60 13.83 -0.43
CA ASP A 246 -40.42 13.59 -1.63
C ASP A 246 -41.11 12.21 -1.62
N GLU A 247 -41.00 11.45 -0.52
CA GLU A 247 -41.55 10.10 -0.32
C GLU A 247 -41.04 9.03 -1.30
N GLU A 248 -39.87 9.24 -1.93
CA GLU A 248 -39.24 8.29 -2.85
C GLU A 248 -38.40 7.22 -2.12
N GLU A 249 -37.86 7.54 -0.94
CA GLU A 249 -37.05 6.62 -0.13
C GLU A 249 -37.64 6.35 1.28
N GLU A 250 -37.36 5.16 1.83
CA GLU A 250 -37.83 4.78 3.17
C GLU A 250 -37.14 5.60 4.28
N PRO A 251 -37.90 6.28 5.16
CA PRO A 251 -37.33 7.10 6.22
C PRO A 251 -36.64 6.24 7.29
N ASN A 252 -35.36 6.52 7.56
CA ASN A 252 -34.63 5.94 8.69
C ASN A 252 -34.51 6.95 9.84
N ASN A 253 -35.32 6.76 10.88
CA ASN A 253 -35.35 7.65 12.04
C ASN A 253 -34.02 7.71 12.81
N ALA A 254 -33.25 6.61 12.85
CA ALA A 254 -31.95 6.60 13.53
C ALA A 254 -30.93 7.46 12.79
N LEU A 255 -30.94 7.43 11.45
CA LEU A 255 -30.07 8.26 10.63
C LEU A 255 -30.46 9.74 10.75
N GLY A 256 -31.76 10.05 10.74
CA GLY A 256 -32.25 11.42 10.94
C GLY A 256 -31.81 12.02 12.28
N GLN A 257 -31.88 11.25 13.37
CA GLN A 257 -31.39 11.69 14.68
C GLN A 257 -29.87 11.90 14.69
N TYR A 258 -29.12 11.01 14.02
CA TYR A 258 -27.68 11.17 13.87
C TYR A 258 -27.32 12.44 13.11
N LEU A 259 -27.95 12.71 11.96
CA LEU A 259 -27.74 13.92 11.18
C LEU A 259 -28.09 15.19 11.97
N MET A 260 -29.22 15.18 12.70
CA MET A 260 -29.62 16.31 13.53
C MET A 260 -28.60 16.60 14.63
N SER A 261 -28.08 15.56 15.28
CA SER A 261 -27.02 15.73 16.28
C SER A 261 -25.72 16.23 15.63
N ALA A 262 -25.28 15.66 14.50
CA ALA A 262 -24.09 16.11 13.78
C ALA A 262 -24.17 17.59 13.37
N LEU A 263 -25.31 18.05 12.84
CA LEU A 263 -25.53 19.45 12.48
C LEU A 263 -25.61 20.36 13.71
N SER A 264 -26.10 19.87 14.84
CA SER A 264 -26.12 20.65 16.09
C SER A 264 -24.73 20.87 16.70
N LEU A 265 -23.75 20.03 16.35
CA LEU A 265 -22.33 20.22 16.73
C LEU A 265 -21.58 21.20 15.81
N ALA A 266 -22.20 21.69 14.74
CA ALA A 266 -21.56 22.66 13.86
C ALA A 266 -21.20 23.93 14.64
N PRO A 267 -19.92 24.32 14.67
CA PRO A 267 -19.49 25.47 15.45
C PRO A 267 -20.07 26.74 14.82
N LYS A 268 -20.87 27.46 15.60
CA LYS A 268 -21.42 28.78 15.22
C LYS A 268 -20.34 29.85 15.44
N VAL A 269 -19.31 29.83 14.61
CA VAL A 269 -18.29 30.88 14.61
C VAL A 269 -18.76 31.98 13.66
N ASP A 270 -18.56 33.23 14.06
CA ASP A 270 -18.84 34.39 13.21
C ASP A 270 -17.82 34.44 12.06
N ASP A 271 -18.28 34.69 10.83
CA ASP A 271 -17.46 34.74 9.62
C ASP A 271 -16.28 35.72 9.78
N SER A 272 -16.50 36.84 10.48
CA SER A 272 -15.49 37.87 10.71
C SER A 272 -14.34 37.40 11.62
N GLN A 273 -14.65 36.55 12.60
CA GLN A 273 -13.66 35.98 13.52
C GLN A 273 -12.77 34.97 12.79
N ILE A 274 -13.38 34.13 11.93
CA ILE A 274 -12.64 33.16 11.10
C ILE A 274 -11.67 33.89 10.17
N GLU A 275 -12.13 34.93 9.49
CA GLU A 275 -11.27 35.67 8.55
C GLU A 275 -10.09 36.33 9.26
N HIS A 276 -10.32 36.92 10.44
CA HIS A 276 -9.25 37.48 11.25
C HIS A 276 -8.22 36.42 11.69
N ASP A 277 -8.69 35.29 12.21
CA ASP A 277 -7.80 34.23 12.72
C ASP A 277 -7.03 33.54 11.59
N PHE A 278 -7.66 33.37 10.42
CA PHE A 278 -7.02 32.82 9.22
C PHE A 278 -5.96 33.78 8.67
N ASN A 279 -6.23 35.10 8.63
CA ASN A 279 -5.27 36.10 8.22
C ASN A 279 -4.05 36.15 9.16
N ASN A 280 -4.26 36.07 10.47
CA ASN A 280 -3.15 36.00 11.42
C ASN A 280 -2.31 34.73 11.23
N HIS A 281 -2.97 33.58 11.04
CA HIS A 281 -2.26 32.33 10.75
C HIS A 281 -1.44 32.42 9.46
N ILE A 282 -2.01 32.98 8.37
CA ILE A 282 -1.28 33.20 7.12
C ILE A 282 -0.06 34.10 7.33
N GLN A 283 -0.20 35.19 8.10
CA GLN A 283 0.92 36.08 8.41
C GLN A 283 2.05 35.35 9.11
N ASP A 284 1.74 34.52 10.10
CA ASP A 284 2.72 33.72 10.84
C ASP A 284 3.41 32.70 9.93
N VAL A 285 2.65 31.97 9.11
CA VAL A 285 3.20 30.99 8.15
C VAL A 285 4.09 31.67 7.12
N LEU A 286 3.68 32.82 6.57
CA LEU A 286 4.49 33.60 5.63
C LEU A 286 5.79 34.09 6.26
N MET A 287 5.75 34.56 7.51
CA MET A 287 6.93 34.99 8.24
C MET A 287 7.93 33.82 8.40
N VAL A 288 7.46 32.65 8.83
CA VAL A 288 8.31 31.45 9.00
C VAL A 288 8.89 30.99 7.65
N SER A 289 8.07 30.96 6.59
CA SER A 289 8.51 30.59 5.24
C SER A 289 9.57 31.57 4.70
N TYR A 290 9.38 32.87 4.90
CA TYR A 290 10.35 33.89 4.51
C TYR A 290 11.67 33.73 5.26
N LEU A 291 11.63 33.47 6.57
CA LEU A 291 12.82 33.22 7.38
C LEU A 291 13.56 31.97 6.92
N ALA A 292 12.85 30.87 6.67
CA ALA A 292 13.42 29.62 6.18
C ALA A 292 14.09 29.80 4.81
N ASN A 293 13.45 30.52 3.90
CA ASN A 293 14.03 30.85 2.59
C ASN A 293 15.25 31.76 2.72
N THR A 294 15.25 32.72 3.65
CA THR A 294 16.41 33.57 3.93
C THR A 294 17.58 32.76 4.48
N ILE A 295 17.33 31.82 5.39
CA ILE A 295 18.37 30.91 5.90
C ILE A 295 18.90 30.02 4.76
N ARG A 296 18.02 29.50 3.89
CA ARG A 296 18.43 28.68 2.74
C ARG A 296 19.31 29.46 1.76
N THR A 297 18.94 30.70 1.41
CA THR A 297 19.75 31.54 0.52
C THR A 297 21.07 31.94 1.18
N GLN A 298 21.08 32.19 2.49
CA GLN A 298 22.31 32.47 3.23
C GLN A 298 23.24 31.25 3.31
N ILE A 299 22.69 30.03 3.44
CA ILE A 299 23.44 28.78 3.36
C ILE A 299 24.02 28.59 1.95
N ASP A 300 23.23 28.71 0.88
CA ASP A 300 23.73 28.59 -0.50
C ASP A 300 24.83 29.63 -0.80
N LEU A 301 24.64 30.87 -0.35
CA LEU A 301 25.64 31.92 -0.48
C LEU A 301 26.92 31.60 0.31
N SER A 302 26.80 31.09 1.53
CA SER A 302 27.95 30.67 2.34
C SER A 302 28.73 29.52 1.70
N GLN A 303 28.02 28.54 1.11
CA GLN A 303 28.62 27.42 0.40
C GLN A 303 29.36 27.90 -0.85
N ARG A 304 28.74 28.80 -1.63
CA ARG A 304 29.38 29.41 -2.82
C ARG A 304 30.61 30.25 -2.45
N LEU A 305 30.56 31.03 -1.37
CA LEU A 305 31.72 31.81 -0.91
C LEU A 305 32.86 30.91 -0.40
N ALA A 306 32.54 29.84 0.32
CA ALA A 306 33.54 28.87 0.75
C ALA A 306 34.24 28.19 -0.45
N VAL A 307 33.47 27.83 -1.48
CA VAL A 307 34.02 27.28 -2.73
C VAL A 307 34.80 28.32 -3.53
N ALA A 308 34.33 29.57 -3.59
CA ALA A 308 35.03 30.66 -4.28
C ALA A 308 36.39 30.96 -3.63
N ASN A 309 36.47 30.96 -2.29
CA ASN A 309 37.74 31.13 -1.56
C ASN A 309 38.73 29.99 -1.84
N LEU A 310 38.26 28.77 -2.09
CA LEU A 310 39.13 27.67 -2.53
C LEU A 310 39.66 27.89 -3.95
N THR A 311 38.83 28.41 -4.86
CA THR A 311 39.26 28.71 -6.24
C THR A 311 40.15 29.95 -6.38
N SER A 312 40.10 30.91 -5.43
CA SER A 312 41.01 32.06 -5.42
C SER A 312 42.40 31.69 -4.90
N VAL A 313 42.51 30.72 -3.99
CA VAL A 313 43.80 30.21 -3.50
C VAL A 313 44.58 29.47 -4.61
N ASP A 314 43.91 28.76 -5.51
CA ASP A 314 44.58 28.12 -6.66
C ASP A 314 45.06 29.12 -7.72
N LYS A 315 44.38 30.26 -7.91
CA LYS A 315 44.84 31.29 -8.86
C LYS A 315 46.03 32.10 -8.37
N ASP A 316 46.21 32.24 -7.05
CA ASP A 316 47.39 32.90 -6.48
C ASP A 316 48.63 31.96 -6.42
N ALA A 317 48.43 30.64 -6.59
CA ALA A 317 49.52 29.67 -6.65
C ALA A 317 50.17 29.52 -8.05
N GLU A 318 49.45 29.82 -9.14
CA GLU A 318 50.00 29.73 -10.51
C GLU A 318 50.68 31.03 -11.02
N GLY A 319 50.78 32.08 -10.20
CA GLY A 319 51.28 33.40 -10.59
C GLY A 319 52.77 33.71 -10.34
N LYS A 320 53.58 32.78 -9.81
CA LYS A 320 55.02 33.01 -9.54
C LYS A 320 55.88 31.77 -9.79
N GLY A 321 56.32 31.63 -11.04
CA GLY A 321 57.45 30.76 -11.40
C GLY A 321 57.44 30.42 -12.87
N ASP A 322 58.11 31.22 -13.71
CA ASP A 322 59.43 30.84 -14.24
C ASP A 322 59.97 31.89 -15.22
N GLY A 323 61.12 32.46 -14.86
CA GLY A 323 62.12 33.04 -15.74
C GLY A 323 63.44 32.61 -15.11
N GLU A 324 64.40 32.00 -15.81
CA GLU A 324 64.94 32.32 -17.11
C GLU A 324 66.08 31.31 -17.38
N ARG A 325 66.25 30.79 -18.61
CA ARG A 325 67.53 30.70 -19.35
C ARG A 325 67.53 29.68 -20.50
N GLY A 326 67.65 30.23 -21.71
CA GLY A 326 68.80 29.94 -22.58
C GLY A 326 68.65 28.83 -23.63
N GLY A 327 68.90 29.20 -24.90
CA GLY A 327 69.51 28.27 -25.85
C GLY A 327 68.83 28.10 -27.21
N ASN A 328 68.94 29.13 -28.04
CA ASN A 328 69.32 29.10 -29.47
C ASN A 328 68.91 27.91 -30.40
N GLN A 329 68.46 28.32 -31.58
CA GLN A 329 68.83 27.81 -32.92
C GLN A 329 67.85 26.94 -33.75
N ARG A 330 67.43 27.57 -34.86
CA ARG A 330 67.25 27.03 -36.23
C ARG A 330 66.09 26.07 -36.53
N GLY A 331 65.08 26.65 -37.21
CA GLY A 331 64.84 26.39 -38.64
C GLY A 331 64.25 25.02 -39.04
N GLY A 332 63.02 25.02 -39.56
CA GLY A 332 62.45 23.82 -40.17
C GLY A 332 61.07 24.04 -40.79
N LYS A 333 61.07 24.31 -42.08
CA LYS A 333 59.93 24.57 -42.98
C LYS A 333 59.26 23.26 -43.42
N ARG A 334 57.92 23.25 -43.52
CA ARG A 334 56.99 22.48 -44.40
C ARG A 334 55.83 21.92 -43.58
N GLY A 335 54.59 22.39 -43.81
CA GLY A 335 53.69 21.91 -44.88
C GLY A 335 52.70 20.93 -44.23
N GLY A 336 51.39 20.96 -44.37
CA GLY A 336 50.46 21.45 -45.38
C GLY A 336 49.26 20.48 -45.35
N ARG A 337 48.08 20.95 -45.79
CA ARG A 337 46.75 20.28 -45.85
C ARG A 337 45.99 20.17 -44.52
N GLY A 338 44.71 20.52 -44.44
CA GLY A 338 43.76 20.96 -45.46
C GLY A 338 42.34 20.44 -45.15
N GLY A 339 41.35 21.31 -45.34
CA GLY A 339 39.91 20.98 -45.44
C GLY A 339 39.15 21.07 -44.11
N GLY A 340 38.18 21.97 -43.88
CA GLY A 340 37.42 22.82 -44.79
C GLY A 340 36.02 22.27 -45.02
N ARG A 341 35.03 22.82 -44.32
CA ARG A 341 33.59 23.02 -44.66
C ARG A 341 32.85 23.38 -43.37
N GLY A 342 32.10 24.47 -43.22
CA GLY A 342 31.67 25.50 -44.14
C GLY A 342 30.19 25.83 -43.90
N GLY A 343 29.92 27.06 -43.44
CA GLY A 343 28.68 27.84 -43.63
C GLY A 343 27.50 27.49 -42.70
N GLY A 344 26.67 28.43 -42.25
CA GLY A 344 26.60 29.86 -42.52
C GLY A 344 25.46 30.48 -41.70
N GLN A 345 25.64 31.74 -41.32
CA GLN A 345 24.66 32.61 -40.65
C GLN A 345 23.44 32.93 -41.53
N SER A 346 22.28 33.10 -40.88
CA SER A 346 21.16 34.00 -41.26
C SER A 346 20.35 34.28 -39.98
N ARG A 347 20.62 35.35 -39.22
CA ARG A 347 19.95 36.66 -39.21
C ARG A 347 18.41 36.63 -39.05
N GLU A 348 17.96 37.26 -37.95
CA GLU A 348 16.60 37.71 -37.63
C GLU A 348 15.95 38.55 -38.77
N PRO A 349 14.63 38.76 -38.70
CA PRO A 349 14.18 40.12 -38.39
C PRO A 349 13.00 40.22 -37.41
N ARG A 350 12.98 41.35 -36.68
CA ARG A 350 11.91 41.88 -35.83
C ARG A 350 10.69 42.38 -36.65
N GLU A 351 9.49 42.03 -36.17
CA GLU A 351 8.24 42.81 -35.97
C GLU A 351 7.66 43.76 -37.07
N PRO A 352 6.32 43.93 -37.15
CA PRO A 352 5.63 44.84 -36.21
C PRO A 352 4.23 44.44 -35.72
N VAL A 353 3.89 45.10 -34.63
CA VAL A 353 2.61 45.33 -33.97
C VAL A 353 1.52 45.83 -34.94
N GLU A 354 0.33 45.26 -34.81
CA GLU A 354 -0.97 45.96 -34.93
C GLU A 354 -1.93 45.43 -33.85
#